data_AF-A0AAD6LDF1-F1
#
_entry.id   AF-A0AAD6LDF1-F1
#
_cell.length_a   1.000
_cell.length_b   1.000
_cell.length_c   1.000
_cell.angle_alpha   90.00
_cell.angle_beta   90.00
_cell.angle_gamma   90.00
#
_symmetry.space_group_name_H-M   'P 1'
#
loop_
_entity.id
_entity.type
_entity.pdbx_description
1 polymer ?
#
loop_
_entity_poly.entity_id
_entity_poly.type
_entity_poly.pdbx_seq_one_letter_code
_entity_poly.pdbx_strand_id
1 'polypeptide(L)'
;MFTQLLSGVVAKHRNLCWVTFQGLYDLSHTLRTVTNRPLPHSVNGFTSLFGIVFGDVVDIKYRACFFQGLRSGELGLAAIAKILNVKRVGWAHQAGSDSLLTVCVYTKMRMVYKIDEIAYMWCLYGVSARIYKPIVVPNIDGRYFILYFSTQALFQRCIPLHCCGLLWFHASCSNF
;
A
#
# COMPACT_ATOMS: atom_id res chain seq x y z
N MET A 1 4.89 6.10 19.26
CA MET A 1 5.92 6.74 18.39
C MET A 1 5.72 6.41 16.91
N PHE A 2 5.77 5.14 16.47
CA PHE A 2 5.62 4.77 15.04
C PHE A 2 4.25 5.14 14.42
N THR A 3 3.15 4.79 15.09
CA THR A 3 1.78 5.08 14.59
C THR A 3 1.55 6.56 14.30
N GLN A 4 2.00 7.45 15.18
CA GLN A 4 1.83 8.91 15.00
C GLN A 4 2.60 9.42 13.79
N LEU A 5 3.83 8.93 13.58
CA LEU A 5 4.64 9.27 12.43
C LEU A 5 3.98 8.78 11.13
N LEU A 6 3.53 7.53 11.10
CA LEU A 6 2.87 6.93 9.94
C LEU A 6 1.56 7.62 9.59
N SER A 7 0.71 7.92 10.59
CA SER A 7 -0.50 8.71 10.40
C SER A 7 -0.19 10.09 9.83
N GLY A 8 0.90 10.73 10.28
CA GLY A 8 1.35 12.01 9.75
C GLY A 8 1.76 11.95 8.27
N VAL A 9 2.48 10.90 7.87
CA VAL A 9 2.84 10.65 6.47
C VAL A 9 1.59 10.46 5.61
N VAL A 10 0.71 9.56 6.03
CA VAL A 10 -0.52 9.21 5.29
C VAL A 10 -1.46 10.44 5.15
N ALA A 11 -1.50 11.30 6.17
CA ALA A 11 -2.29 12.53 6.13
C ALA A 11 -1.74 13.56 5.14
N LYS A 12 -0.40 13.68 5.03
CA LYS A 12 0.27 14.70 4.21
C LYS A 12 0.52 14.27 2.76
N HIS A 13 0.74 12.98 2.52
CA HIS A 13 1.14 12.46 1.21
C HIS A 13 0.05 11.52 0.67
N ARG A 14 -0.79 12.04 -0.23
CA ARG A 14 -1.89 11.27 -0.86
C ARG A 14 -1.51 10.65 -2.20
N ASN A 15 -0.36 11.02 -2.73
CA ASN A 15 0.24 10.52 -3.97
C ASN A 15 1.28 9.42 -3.72
N LEU A 16 1.09 8.64 -2.65
CA LEU A 16 1.92 7.48 -2.36
C LEU A 16 1.37 6.25 -3.09
N CYS A 17 2.29 5.41 -3.56
CA CYS A 17 2.00 4.05 -4.01
C CYS A 17 2.59 3.06 -3.01
N TRP A 18 1.72 2.28 -2.39
CA TRP A 18 2.08 1.27 -1.41
C TRP A 18 2.40 -0.04 -2.13
N VAL A 19 3.60 -0.56 -1.91
CA VAL A 19 4.05 -1.83 -2.51
C VAL A 19 4.12 -2.89 -1.43
N THR A 20 3.40 -3.99 -1.61
CA THR A 20 3.31 -5.07 -0.62
C THR A 20 3.48 -6.44 -1.25
N PHE A 21 3.69 -7.47 -0.43
CA PHE A 21 3.65 -8.87 -0.84
C PHE A 21 2.67 -9.62 0.06
N GLN A 22 1.53 -10.08 -0.49
CA GLN A 22 0.44 -10.66 0.31
C GLN A 22 -0.04 -9.69 1.41
N GLY A 23 -0.16 -8.42 1.06
CA GLY A 23 -0.22 -7.30 2.02
C GLY A 23 -1.57 -7.07 2.68
N LEU A 24 -2.58 -7.91 2.43
CA LEU A 24 -3.93 -7.70 2.95
C LEU A 24 -3.93 -7.49 4.46
N TYR A 25 -3.32 -8.39 5.23
CA TYR A 25 -3.29 -8.31 6.68
C TYR A 25 -2.41 -7.15 7.16
N ASP A 26 -1.22 -6.98 6.58
CA ASP A 26 -0.29 -5.89 6.93
C ASP A 26 -0.97 -4.52 6.81
N LEU A 27 -1.65 -4.29 5.69
CA LEU A 27 -2.33 -3.03 5.42
C LEU A 27 -3.63 -2.91 6.20
N SER A 28 -4.33 -4.00 6.52
CA SER A 28 -5.51 -3.98 7.39
C SER A 28 -5.13 -3.59 8.83
N HIS A 29 -4.05 -4.15 9.37
CA HIS A 29 -3.51 -3.75 10.67
C HIS A 29 -3.07 -2.29 10.63
N THR A 30 -2.36 -1.89 9.59
CA THR A 30 -1.95 -0.50 9.40
C THR A 30 -3.17 0.42 9.33
N LEU A 31 -4.22 0.06 8.59
CA LEU A 31 -5.46 0.82 8.47
C LEU A 31 -6.11 1.06 9.82
N ARG A 32 -6.28 -0.02 10.60
CA ARG A 32 -6.83 0.04 11.96
C ARG A 32 -5.99 0.96 12.84
N THR A 33 -4.66 0.85 12.77
CA THR A 33 -3.73 1.63 13.57
C THR A 33 -3.73 3.11 13.20
N VAL A 34 -3.72 3.47 11.91
CA VAL A 34 -3.66 4.88 11.48
C VAL A 34 -5.01 5.60 11.59
N THR A 35 -6.12 4.87 11.47
CA THR A 35 -7.48 5.42 11.63
C THR A 35 -7.94 5.42 13.09
N ASN A 36 -7.33 4.60 13.94
CA ASN A 36 -7.76 4.33 15.31
C ASN A 36 -9.26 3.97 15.40
N ARG A 37 -9.75 3.19 14.44
CA ARG A 37 -11.15 2.75 14.31
C ARG A 37 -11.21 1.24 14.04
N PRO A 38 -12.30 0.55 14.41
CA PRO A 38 -12.51 -0.83 13.98
C PRO A 38 -12.54 -0.92 12.45
N LEU A 39 -12.10 -2.06 11.91
CA LEU A 39 -12.18 -2.30 10.47
C LEU A 39 -13.64 -2.43 10.04
N PRO A 40 -14.01 -1.96 8.83
CA PRO A 40 -15.35 -2.14 8.30
C PRO A 40 -15.72 -3.63 8.21
N HIS A 41 -16.97 -3.95 8.54
CA HIS A 41 -17.48 -5.33 8.50
C HIS A 41 -17.80 -5.83 7.09
N SER A 42 -17.84 -4.94 6.09
CA SER A 42 -18.10 -5.28 4.69
C SER A 42 -16.87 -5.04 3.83
N VAL A 43 -16.69 -5.89 2.80
CA VAL A 43 -15.60 -5.74 1.83
C VAL A 43 -15.67 -4.37 1.15
N ASN A 44 -16.86 -3.89 0.76
CA ASN A 44 -17.03 -2.58 0.13
C ASN A 44 -16.64 -1.42 1.05
N GLY A 45 -17.00 -1.50 2.33
CA GLY A 45 -16.59 -0.50 3.31
C GLY A 45 -15.08 -0.51 3.52
N PHE A 46 -14.49 -1.70 3.57
CA PHE A 46 -13.05 -1.90 3.69
C PHE A 46 -12.30 -1.31 2.49
N THR A 47 -12.66 -1.70 1.25
CA THR A 47 -11.99 -1.23 0.04
C THR A 47 -12.13 0.28 -0.17
N SER A 48 -13.26 0.86 0.21
CA SER A 48 -13.49 2.32 0.14
C SER A 48 -12.63 3.08 1.16
N LEU A 49 -12.65 2.66 2.43
CA LEU A 49 -11.83 3.29 3.47
C LEU A 49 -10.33 3.14 3.16
N PHE A 50 -9.93 1.98 2.66
CA PHE A 50 -8.57 1.72 2.24
C PHE A 50 -8.12 2.70 1.15
N GLY A 51 -8.92 2.88 0.08
CA GLY A 51 -8.58 3.78 -1.01
C GLY A 51 -8.47 5.25 -0.57
N ILE A 52 -9.29 5.66 0.42
CA ILE A 52 -9.22 6.99 1.02
C ILE A 52 -7.94 7.18 1.85
N VAL A 53 -7.51 6.15 2.58
CA VAL A 53 -6.36 6.24 3.49
C VAL A 53 -5.06 6.09 2.72
N PHE A 54 -4.90 4.99 1.98
CA PHE A 54 -3.61 4.63 1.36
C PHE A 54 -3.49 5.06 -0.10
N GLY A 55 -4.59 5.24 -0.81
CA GLY A 55 -4.54 5.59 -2.22
C GLY A 55 -4.10 4.41 -3.10
N ASP A 56 -2.96 4.54 -3.80
CA ASP A 56 -2.49 3.52 -4.74
C ASP A 56 -1.82 2.37 -4.00
N VAL A 57 -2.14 1.15 -4.42
CA VAL A 57 -1.51 -0.05 -3.86
C VAL A 57 -1.20 -1.05 -4.97
N VAL A 58 -0.08 -1.74 -4.78
CA VAL A 58 0.37 -2.84 -5.61
C VAL A 58 0.75 -4.02 -4.72
N ASP A 59 0.05 -5.13 -4.89
CA ASP A 59 0.44 -6.41 -4.29
C ASP A 59 1.24 -7.23 -5.31
N ILE A 60 2.52 -7.45 -5.00
CA ILE A 60 3.44 -8.23 -5.81
C ILE A 60 2.96 -9.67 -5.96
N LYS A 61 2.38 -10.26 -4.92
CA LYS A 61 1.91 -11.65 -4.98
C LYS A 61 0.72 -11.77 -5.93
N TYR A 62 -0.18 -10.79 -5.90
CA TYR A 62 -1.27 -10.69 -6.88
C TYR A 62 -0.72 -10.56 -8.30
N ARG A 63 0.26 -9.70 -8.52
CA ARG A 63 0.89 -9.54 -9.85
C ARG A 63 1.59 -10.81 -10.33
N ALA A 64 2.27 -11.53 -9.44
CA ALA A 64 2.96 -12.77 -9.77
C ALA A 64 2.02 -13.86 -10.32
N CYS A 65 0.72 -13.77 -10.07
CA CYS A 65 -0.29 -14.66 -10.68
C CYS A 65 -0.37 -14.54 -12.21
N PHE A 66 0.03 -13.41 -12.79
CA PHE A 66 -0.18 -13.11 -14.20
C PHE A 66 1.09 -13.12 -15.04
N PHE A 67 2.27 -13.34 -14.42
CA PHE A 67 3.54 -13.35 -15.14
C PHE A 67 4.08 -14.76 -15.34
N GLN A 68 4.46 -15.04 -16.59
CA GLN A 68 5.12 -16.31 -16.94
C GLN A 68 6.41 -16.50 -16.15
N GLY A 69 6.64 -17.74 -15.69
CA GLY A 69 7.79 -18.11 -14.88
C GLY A 69 7.63 -17.87 -13.37
N LEU A 70 6.56 -17.21 -12.91
CA LEU A 70 6.28 -17.00 -11.48
C LEU A 70 5.22 -17.94 -10.88
N ARG A 71 4.98 -19.08 -11.55
CA ARG A 71 4.11 -20.19 -11.10
C ARG A 71 2.76 -19.71 -10.54
N SER A 72 2.12 -18.77 -11.23
CA SER A 72 0.76 -18.32 -10.93
C SER A 72 0.55 -17.87 -9.47
N GLY A 73 1.58 -17.32 -8.81
CA GLY A 73 1.49 -16.78 -7.45
C GLY A 73 1.70 -17.79 -6.31
N GLU A 74 2.10 -19.03 -6.62
CA GLU A 74 2.46 -20.04 -5.61
C GLU A 74 3.76 -19.71 -4.86
N LEU A 75 4.62 -18.88 -5.45
CA LEU A 75 5.94 -18.59 -4.91
C LEU A 75 5.89 -17.56 -3.78
N GLY A 76 6.69 -17.81 -2.74
CA GLY A 76 7.00 -16.83 -1.69
C GLY A 76 7.98 -15.75 -2.17
N LEU A 77 8.05 -14.63 -1.45
CA LEU A 77 8.89 -13.48 -1.79
C LEU A 77 10.36 -13.85 -2.04
N ALA A 78 10.95 -14.70 -1.19
CA ALA A 78 12.35 -15.13 -1.34
C ALA A 78 12.59 -15.95 -2.61
N ALA A 79 11.62 -16.79 -3.02
CA ALA A 79 11.73 -17.57 -4.24
C ALA A 79 11.61 -16.68 -5.48
N ILE A 80 10.69 -15.71 -5.48
CA ILE A 80 10.57 -14.71 -6.54
C ILE A 80 11.85 -13.86 -6.64
N ALA A 81 12.40 -13.42 -5.51
CA ALA A 81 13.67 -12.70 -5.47
C ALA A 81 14.82 -13.50 -6.10
N LYS A 82 14.90 -14.81 -5.81
CA LYS A 82 15.89 -15.71 -6.42
C LYS A 82 15.74 -15.80 -7.93
N ILE A 83 14.52 -15.97 -8.44
CA ILE A 83 14.24 -16.04 -9.89
C ILE A 83 14.63 -14.73 -10.59
N LEU A 84 14.35 -13.60 -9.96
CA LEU A 84 14.65 -12.27 -10.52
C LEU A 84 16.09 -11.79 -10.25
N ASN A 85 16.91 -12.64 -9.63
CA ASN A 85 18.29 -12.35 -9.22
C ASN A 85 18.41 -11.06 -8.37
N VAL A 86 17.49 -10.90 -7.41
CA VAL A 86 17.49 -9.82 -6.42
C VAL A 86 18.09 -10.34 -5.12
N LYS A 87 19.15 -9.69 -4.65
CA LYS A 87 19.81 -10.02 -3.37
C LYS A 87 19.08 -9.35 -2.20
N ARG A 88 18.89 -10.10 -1.11
CA ARG A 88 18.38 -9.58 0.16
C ARG A 88 19.47 -8.82 0.90
N VAL A 89 19.06 -7.75 1.59
CA VAL A 89 19.88 -7.02 2.57
C VAL A 89 19.20 -7.14 3.92
N GLY A 90 19.92 -7.62 4.94
CA GLY A 90 19.38 -7.94 6.26
C GLY A 90 18.84 -9.37 6.37
N TRP A 91 18.27 -9.68 7.54
CA TRP A 91 17.80 -11.04 7.86
C TRP A 91 16.39 -11.30 7.32
N ALA A 92 16.09 -12.54 6.95
CA ALA A 92 14.72 -12.91 6.60
C ALA A 92 13.81 -12.82 7.82
N HIS A 93 12.51 -12.60 7.61
CA HIS A 93 11.49 -12.50 8.66
C HIS A 93 11.66 -11.28 9.59
N GLN A 94 12.32 -10.23 9.08
CA GLN A 94 12.37 -8.91 9.70
C GLN A 94 11.66 -7.91 8.79
N ALA A 95 10.68 -7.19 9.33
CA ALA A 95 9.82 -6.29 8.54
C ALA A 95 10.62 -5.28 7.69
N GLY A 96 11.72 -4.74 8.21
CA GLY A 96 12.59 -3.83 7.45
C GLY A 96 13.28 -4.50 6.25
N SER A 97 13.91 -5.66 6.48
CA SER A 97 14.57 -6.44 5.42
C SER A 97 13.57 -6.99 4.39
N ASP A 98 12.40 -7.45 4.84
CA ASP A 98 11.34 -7.96 3.96
C ASP A 98 10.68 -6.85 3.13
N SER A 99 10.46 -5.67 3.70
CA SER A 99 9.93 -4.51 2.96
C SER A 99 10.91 -4.00 1.91
N LEU A 100 12.21 -3.91 2.23
CA LEU A 100 13.28 -3.63 1.28
C LEU A 100 13.34 -4.69 0.16
N LEU A 101 13.28 -5.98 0.49
CA LEU A 101 13.26 -7.01 -0.53
C LEU A 101 12.01 -6.92 -1.44
N THR A 102 10.86 -6.61 -0.85
CA THR A 102 9.58 -6.44 -1.56
C THR A 102 9.70 -5.37 -2.64
N VAL A 103 10.13 -4.15 -2.29
CA VAL A 103 10.23 -3.05 -3.27
C VAL A 103 11.34 -3.29 -4.31
N CYS A 104 12.45 -3.95 -3.96
CA CYS A 104 13.48 -4.35 -4.91
C CYS A 104 12.95 -5.38 -5.93
N VAL A 105 12.18 -6.37 -5.46
CA VAL A 105 11.50 -7.34 -6.33
C VAL A 105 10.53 -6.64 -7.26
N TYR A 106 9.66 -5.76 -6.76
CA TYR A 106 8.72 -4.99 -7.58
C TYR A 106 9.44 -4.18 -8.67
N THR A 107 10.52 -3.49 -8.28
CA THR A 107 11.33 -2.69 -9.20
C THR A 107 11.93 -3.56 -10.31
N LYS A 108 12.45 -4.74 -9.97
CA LYS A 108 12.99 -5.69 -10.95
C LYS A 108 11.90 -6.28 -11.85
N MET A 109 10.73 -6.62 -11.29
CA MET A 109 9.59 -7.11 -12.07
C MET A 109 9.13 -6.10 -13.12
N ARG A 110 9.09 -4.80 -12.78
CA ARG A 110 8.74 -3.74 -13.75
C ARG A 110 9.67 -3.70 -14.95
N MET A 111 10.98 -3.89 -14.73
CA MET A 111 11.97 -3.90 -15.82
C MET A 111 11.84 -5.14 -16.71
N VAL A 112 11.63 -6.31 -16.10
CA VAL A 112 11.59 -7.59 -16.84
C VAL A 112 10.31 -7.75 -17.63
N TYR A 113 9.16 -7.46 -17.02
CA TYR A 113 7.84 -7.75 -17.60
C TYR A 113 7.17 -6.55 -18.27
N LYS A 114 7.83 -5.38 -18.36
CA LYS A 114 7.31 -4.13 -18.95
C LYS A 114 5.86 -3.84 -18.54
N ILE A 115 5.65 -3.86 -17.22
CA ILE A 115 4.32 -3.94 -16.64
C ILE A 115 3.49 -2.68 -16.94
N ASP A 116 2.26 -2.86 -17.43
CA ASP A 116 1.23 -1.81 -17.38
C ASP A 116 0.87 -1.51 -15.93
N GLU A 117 1.17 -0.28 -15.49
CA GLU A 117 1.03 0.13 -14.10
C GLU A 117 -0.41 0.04 -13.60
N ILE A 118 -1.39 0.29 -14.47
CA ILE A 118 -2.80 0.49 -14.10
C ILE A 118 -3.57 -0.83 -14.01
N ALA A 119 -3.23 -1.81 -14.85
CA ALA A 119 -3.97 -3.08 -14.95
C ALA A 119 -4.06 -3.84 -13.62
N TYR A 120 -3.02 -3.76 -12.79
CA TYR A 120 -2.92 -4.49 -11.52
C TYR A 120 -2.83 -3.58 -10.30
N MET A 121 -3.05 -2.28 -10.48
CA MET A 121 -3.16 -1.36 -9.35
C MET A 121 -4.46 -1.65 -8.59
N TRP A 122 -4.47 -1.36 -7.29
CA TRP A 122 -5.64 -1.50 -6.42
C TRP A 122 -6.11 -2.95 -6.22
N CYS A 123 -5.30 -3.95 -6.55
CA CYS A 123 -5.64 -5.35 -6.29
C CYS A 123 -4.75 -5.91 -5.17
N LEU A 124 -5.38 -6.56 -4.18
CA LEU A 124 -4.71 -7.25 -3.09
C LEU A 124 -4.87 -8.75 -3.26
N TYR A 125 -3.83 -9.52 -2.97
CA TYR A 125 -3.93 -10.97 -3.02
C TYR A 125 -4.91 -11.48 -1.96
N GLY A 126 -5.88 -12.32 -2.38
CA GLY A 126 -6.92 -12.85 -1.49
C GLY A 126 -8.16 -11.97 -1.31
N VAL A 127 -8.24 -10.82 -1.99
CA VAL A 127 -9.46 -9.99 -2.04
C VAL A 127 -9.97 -9.92 -3.47
N SER A 128 -11.18 -10.41 -3.72
CA SER A 128 -11.79 -10.41 -5.06
C SER A 128 -12.19 -9.00 -5.53
N ALA A 129 -12.38 -8.05 -4.61
CA ALA A 129 -12.73 -6.68 -4.91
C ALA A 129 -11.49 -5.81 -5.13
N ARG A 130 -11.54 -4.97 -6.16
CA ARG A 130 -10.55 -3.90 -6.38
C ARG A 130 -10.73 -2.80 -5.33
N ILE A 131 -9.63 -2.24 -4.83
CA ILE A 131 -9.64 -1.07 -3.96
C ILE A 131 -10.32 0.07 -4.71
N TYR A 132 -11.34 0.66 -4.08
CA TYR A 132 -12.07 1.77 -4.65
C TYR A 132 -11.39 3.07 -4.24
N LYS A 133 -10.86 3.81 -5.22
CA LYS A 133 -10.47 5.21 -5.04
C LYS A 133 -11.67 6.10 -5.34
N PRO A 134 -12.31 6.72 -4.33
CA PRO A 134 -13.27 7.78 -4.62
C PRO A 134 -12.55 8.90 -5.37
N ILE A 135 -13.09 9.32 -6.51
CA ILE A 135 -12.65 10.54 -7.19
C ILE A 135 -12.96 11.69 -6.25
N VAL A 136 -11.91 12.26 -5.66
CA VAL A 136 -12.05 13.46 -4.83
C VAL A 136 -12.15 14.64 -5.80
N VAL A 137 -13.36 15.12 -6.06
CA VAL A 137 -13.57 16.33 -6.86
C VAL A 137 -13.18 17.53 -5.99
N PRO A 138 -12.21 18.36 -6.41
CA PRO A 138 -11.90 19.59 -5.68
C PRO A 138 -13.10 20.55 -5.77
N ASN A 139 -13.58 21.06 -4.63
CA ASN A 139 -14.53 22.16 -4.64
C ASN A 139 -13.81 23.45 -5.07
N ILE A 140 -14.57 24.37 -5.66
CA ILE A 140 -14.15 25.72 -6.09
C ILE A 140 -13.59 26.53 -4.90
N ASP A 141 -13.92 26.12 -3.66
CA ASP A 141 -13.47 26.72 -2.40
C ASP A 141 -12.32 25.97 -1.68
N GLY A 142 -11.62 25.05 -2.36
CA GLY A 142 -10.46 24.35 -1.80
C GLY A 142 -10.77 23.30 -0.71
N ARG A 143 -12.03 22.85 -0.59
CA ARG A 143 -12.45 21.76 0.29
C ARG A 143 -12.71 20.49 -0.53
N TYR A 144 -12.18 19.36 -0.06
CA TYR A 144 -12.37 18.05 -0.69
C TYR A 144 -13.65 17.40 -0.17
N PHE A 145 -14.63 17.13 -1.03
CA PHE A 145 -15.71 16.21 -0.69
C PHE A 145 -15.17 14.78 -0.80
N ILE A 146 -15.05 14.09 0.34
CA ILE A 146 -15.16 12.63 0.32
C ILE A 146 -16.67 12.37 0.32
N LEU A 147 -17.21 11.79 -0.75
CA LEU A 147 -18.59 11.28 -0.79
C LEU A 147 -18.73 10.16 0.25
N TYR A 148 -18.84 10.51 1.53
CA TYR A 148 -19.17 9.55 2.57
C TYR A 148 -20.68 9.40 2.63
N PHE A 149 -21.12 8.15 2.43
CA PHE A 149 -22.34 7.66 3.05
C PHE A 149 -22.37 8.11 4.50
N SER A 150 -23.48 8.76 4.85
CA SER A 150 -23.86 9.19 6.19
C SER A 150 -23.32 8.28 7.29
N THR A 151 -22.45 8.82 8.14
CA THR A 151 -22.57 8.74 9.61
C THR A 151 -21.55 9.71 10.22
N GLN A 152 -22.02 10.49 11.18
CA GLN A 152 -21.37 11.66 11.77
C GLN A 152 -20.02 11.33 12.42
N ALA A 153 -18.93 11.96 11.95
CA ALA A 153 -17.81 12.45 12.75
C ALA A 153 -16.84 13.27 11.86
N LEU A 154 -16.81 14.58 12.08
CA LEU A 154 -16.02 15.56 11.33
C LEU A 154 -14.51 15.34 11.49
N PHE A 155 -13.81 15.01 10.40
CA PHE A 155 -12.37 15.26 10.30
C PHE A 155 -12.16 16.63 9.66
N GLN A 156 -12.38 17.69 10.44
CA GLN A 156 -11.99 19.05 10.06
C GLN A 156 -10.52 19.25 10.41
N ARG A 157 -9.66 19.33 9.40
CA ARG A 157 -8.45 20.18 9.41
C ARG A 157 -7.92 20.32 7.98
N CYS A 158 -8.15 21.50 7.40
CA CYS A 158 -7.55 22.00 6.16
C CYS A 158 -6.02 21.98 6.25
N ILE A 159 -5.28 21.55 5.21
CA ILE A 159 -3.84 21.86 5.01
C ILE A 159 -3.45 21.58 3.52
N PRO A 160 -2.50 22.34 2.92
CA PRO A 160 -2.32 22.48 1.46
C PRO A 160 -1.47 21.38 0.81
N LEU A 161 -1.60 21.28 -0.53
CA LEU A 161 -0.73 20.49 -1.41
C LEU A 161 0.69 21.03 -1.39
N HIS A 162 1.68 20.16 -1.25
CA HIS A 162 2.80 19.98 -2.17
C HIS A 162 3.81 19.01 -1.54
N CYS A 163 4.10 17.90 -2.23
CA CYS A 163 5.39 17.20 -2.35
C CYS A 163 5.18 15.74 -2.78
N CYS A 164 5.61 15.43 -4.02
CA CYS A 164 5.82 14.06 -4.50
C CYS A 164 7.07 13.47 -3.86
N GLY A 165 6.97 12.25 -3.35
CA GLY A 165 8.11 11.45 -2.94
C GLY A 165 7.70 10.00 -2.71
N LEU A 166 8.44 9.07 -3.31
CA LEU A 166 8.44 7.68 -2.85
C LEU A 166 9.05 7.66 -1.45
N LEU A 167 8.30 7.23 -0.43
CA LEU A 167 8.80 7.13 0.92
C LEU A 167 9.34 5.72 1.19
N TRP A 168 10.64 5.62 1.44
CA TRP A 168 11.33 4.43 1.93
C TRP A 168 11.64 4.59 3.42
N PHE A 169 11.28 3.61 4.24
CA PHE A 169 11.67 3.57 5.64
C PHE A 169 12.91 2.68 5.82
N HIS A 170 14.03 3.28 6.18
CA HIS A 170 15.20 2.59 6.74
C HIS A 170 15.05 2.58 8.27
N ALA A 171 14.66 1.44 8.85
CA ALA A 171 14.76 1.24 10.29
C ALA A 171 16.16 0.70 10.61
N SER A 172 17.10 1.59 10.95
CA SER A 172 18.29 1.19 11.70
C SER A 172 17.89 1.03 13.17
N CYS A 173 17.81 -0.21 13.65
CA CYS A 173 17.99 -0.47 15.09
C CYS A 173 19.46 -0.77 15.31
N SER A 174 20.19 0.20 15.85
CA SER A 174 21.49 0.01 16.49
C SER A 174 21.27 0.06 18.00
N ASN A 175 21.65 -1.03 18.67
CA ASN A 175 21.97 -1.22 20.09
C ASN A 175 21.57 -0.10 21.08
N PHE A 176 20.67 -0.41 22.02
CA PHE A 176 20.96 -0.64 23.44
C PHE A 176 19.71 -1.22 24.12
#